data_AF-A0A940N3P5-F1
#
_entry.id   AF-A0A940N3P5-F1
#
_cell.length_a   1.000
_cell.length_b   1.000
_cell.length_c   1.000
_cell.angle_alpha   90.00
_cell.angle_beta   90.00
_cell.angle_gamma   90.00
#
_symmetry.space_group_name_H-M   'P 1'
#
loop_
_entity.id
_entity.type
_entity.pdbx_description
1 polymer ?
#
loop_
_entity_poly.entity_id
_entity_poly.type
_entity_poly.pdbx_seq_one_letter_code
_entity_poly.pdbx_strand_id
1 'polypeptide(L)'
;MLKALVSVGKLTLPPDGQGAARAFSRIGYEIENALADLIDNSIDAGAHGVEITLFRDDKGIVSVSVADDGRGMTAERLHEGMRFATQTSHETSDLGTFGMGMKTASFSQCRSMAVIARTGTTISACRWTHASMRSWACELLEESSASERFAAAYSALGIPHRGGAVVLWEDLDRMKTGVGESDLDEFLDDLLGRLEVHLGLIFHRFISAKRLVLHLTVRRVDRKMHFPRQVRALNPFGYAVSGKPTYPVDLEASMPGLGKLVLSAHVWPARSADPAFLLGRRTGTHAQGFYFYRNDRLVQAGGWNGALPDGNTADLSLARVAVDLPPGGIDVNVQKSAVQFPASAALALSRAHAGRRTFSGFVEDARKVYAAARRVPQQADGLPLTIGAGVPSVARARIRDQVAKKGGVRTIDFQWRTLPTGQVFDLEPAEDLILLNSKYRPRILGGARGSSADVPVVKTLLFLLLREDLKRSRSSQQQVARLDDINRVLFALVGSL
;
A
#
# COMPACT_ATOMS: atom_id res chain seq x y z
N MET A 1 40.00 -41.57 -10.45
CA MET A 1 38.78 -41.02 -11.10
C MET A 1 37.69 -42.07 -10.98
N LEU A 2 36.55 -41.73 -10.37
CA LEU A 2 35.39 -42.62 -10.32
C LEU A 2 34.80 -42.74 -11.74
N LYS A 3 34.47 -43.95 -12.17
CA LYS A 3 33.75 -44.17 -13.43
C LYS A 3 32.35 -43.53 -13.33
N ALA A 4 31.97 -42.82 -14.38
CA ALA A 4 30.63 -42.25 -14.48
C ALA A 4 29.57 -43.35 -14.50
N LEU A 5 28.42 -43.07 -13.89
CA LEU A 5 27.28 -43.97 -13.89
C LEU A 5 26.72 -44.10 -15.31
N VAL A 6 26.41 -45.33 -15.72
CA VAL A 6 25.80 -45.64 -17.02
C VAL A 6 24.30 -45.87 -16.82
N SER A 7 23.46 -45.11 -17.50
CA SER A 7 22.00 -45.28 -17.48
C SER A 7 21.62 -46.57 -18.21
N VAL A 8 20.88 -47.46 -17.53
CA VAL A 8 20.41 -48.74 -18.07
C VAL A 8 18.90 -48.75 -18.37
N GLY A 9 18.23 -47.62 -18.16
CA GLY A 9 16.79 -47.48 -18.35
C GLY A 9 16.26 -46.13 -17.86
N LYS A 10 15.00 -45.87 -18.17
CA LYS A 10 14.25 -44.69 -17.71
C LYS A 10 12.93 -45.13 -17.11
N LEU A 11 12.58 -44.57 -15.95
CA LEU A 11 11.27 -44.71 -15.33
C LEU A 11 10.61 -43.34 -15.30
N THR A 12 9.39 -43.24 -15.81
CA THR A 12 8.59 -42.01 -15.71
C THR A 12 7.87 -42.02 -14.37
N LEU A 13 8.27 -41.11 -13.47
CA LEU A 13 7.65 -40.91 -12.16
C LEU A 13 6.89 -39.57 -12.18
N PRO A 14 5.61 -39.56 -12.60
CA PRO A 14 4.82 -38.33 -12.52
C PRO A 14 4.68 -37.91 -11.05
N PRO A 15 4.57 -36.60 -10.76
CA PRO A 15 4.37 -36.13 -9.40
C PRO A 15 3.08 -36.70 -8.80
N ASP A 16 3.14 -37.13 -7.55
CA ASP A 16 1.94 -37.53 -6.80
C ASP A 16 1.04 -36.31 -6.59
N GLY A 17 -0.20 -36.37 -7.09
CA GLY A 17 -1.12 -35.24 -7.08
C GLY A 17 -1.47 -34.73 -5.67
N GLN A 18 -1.55 -35.63 -4.67
CA GLN A 18 -1.80 -35.23 -3.29
C GLN A 18 -0.57 -34.58 -2.65
N GLY A 19 0.61 -35.14 -2.89
CA GLY A 19 1.89 -34.59 -2.47
C GLY A 19 2.14 -33.20 -3.04
N ALA A 20 1.86 -33.01 -4.34
CA ALA A 20 1.98 -31.72 -5.02
C ALA A 20 1.02 -30.68 -4.45
N ALA A 21 -0.28 -30.99 -4.33
CA ALA A 21 -1.26 -30.07 -3.76
C ALA A 21 -0.91 -29.66 -2.33
N ARG A 22 -0.46 -30.61 -1.50
CA ARG A 22 -0.03 -30.35 -0.11
C ARG A 22 1.28 -29.57 -0.03
N ALA A 23 2.19 -29.77 -0.97
CA ALA A 23 3.41 -28.98 -1.07
C ALA A 23 3.05 -27.52 -1.38
N PHE A 24 2.23 -27.28 -2.41
CA PHE A 24 1.83 -25.93 -2.83
C PHE A 24 1.08 -25.17 -1.74
N SER A 25 0.16 -25.81 -1.01
CA SER A 25 -0.58 -25.15 0.08
C SER A 25 0.29 -24.77 1.29
N ARG A 26 1.45 -25.41 1.43
CA ARG A 26 2.43 -25.16 2.49
C ARG A 26 3.52 -24.17 2.09
N ILE A 27 3.60 -23.77 0.81
CA ILE A 27 4.46 -22.67 0.41
C ILE A 27 3.87 -21.41 1.06
N GLY A 28 4.47 -20.95 2.15
CA GLY A 28 3.94 -19.91 3.03
C GLY A 28 3.90 -18.52 2.39
N TYR A 29 3.04 -18.34 1.39
CA TYR A 29 2.69 -17.02 0.87
C TYR A 29 1.72 -16.34 1.84
N GLU A 30 2.03 -15.09 2.15
CA GLU A 30 1.04 -14.15 2.66
C GLU A 30 0.13 -13.72 1.51
N ILE A 31 -1.13 -13.41 1.81
CA ILE A 31 -2.14 -13.06 0.80
C ILE A 31 -1.72 -11.87 -0.07
N GLU A 32 -0.99 -10.92 0.52
CA GLU A 32 -0.49 -9.75 -0.19
C GLU A 32 0.48 -10.13 -1.32
N ASN A 33 1.40 -11.07 -1.05
CA ASN A 33 2.34 -11.56 -2.07
C ASN A 33 1.60 -12.40 -3.12
N ALA A 34 0.61 -13.20 -2.71
CA ALA A 34 -0.14 -14.04 -3.63
C ALA A 34 -0.98 -13.20 -4.61
N LEU A 35 -1.59 -12.11 -4.14
CA LEU A 35 -2.30 -11.15 -4.98
C LEU A 35 -1.33 -10.34 -5.86
N ALA A 36 -0.17 -9.97 -5.35
CA ALA A 36 0.87 -9.31 -6.14
C ALA A 36 1.33 -10.19 -7.32
N ASP A 37 1.50 -11.49 -7.12
CA ASP A 37 1.83 -12.44 -8.19
C ASP A 37 0.71 -12.54 -9.26
N LEU A 38 -0.55 -12.35 -8.88
CA LEU A 38 -1.66 -12.26 -9.85
C LEU A 38 -1.60 -10.96 -10.65
N ILE A 39 -1.38 -9.83 -9.97
CA ILE A 39 -1.25 -8.51 -10.62
C ILE A 39 -0.06 -8.48 -11.57
N ASP A 40 1.05 -9.14 -11.25
CA ASP A 40 2.20 -9.28 -12.15
C ASP A 40 1.77 -9.87 -13.51
N ASN A 41 0.95 -10.94 -13.49
CA ASN A 41 0.45 -11.55 -14.73
C ASN A 41 -0.50 -10.61 -15.48
N SER A 42 -1.30 -9.81 -14.77
CA SER A 42 -2.16 -8.79 -15.37
C SER A 42 -1.34 -7.68 -16.05
N ILE A 43 -0.24 -7.23 -15.42
CA ILE A 43 0.70 -6.27 -16.03
C ILE A 43 1.37 -6.89 -17.26
N ASP A 44 1.84 -8.14 -17.17
CA ASP A 44 2.41 -8.88 -18.32
C ASP A 44 1.35 -9.08 -19.43
N ALA A 45 0.06 -9.11 -19.09
CA ALA A 45 -1.06 -9.15 -20.01
C ALA A 45 -1.39 -7.79 -20.65
N GLY A 46 -0.73 -6.71 -20.23
CA GLY A 46 -0.95 -5.34 -20.69
C GLY A 46 -2.17 -4.68 -20.05
N ALA A 47 -2.62 -5.15 -18.88
CA ALA A 47 -3.74 -4.55 -18.17
C ALA A 47 -3.37 -3.16 -17.63
N HIS A 48 -4.30 -2.22 -17.78
CA HIS A 48 -4.26 -0.90 -17.16
C HIS A 48 -5.07 -0.83 -15.87
N GLY A 49 -6.08 -1.68 -15.74
CA GLY A 49 -6.95 -1.79 -14.58
C GLY A 49 -6.95 -3.20 -14.02
N VAL A 50 -6.78 -3.32 -12.70
CA VAL A 50 -7.02 -4.57 -11.98
C VAL A 50 -7.94 -4.31 -10.80
N GLU A 51 -8.94 -5.17 -10.62
CA GLU A 51 -9.92 -5.12 -9.55
C GLU A 51 -9.85 -6.39 -8.72
N ILE A 52 -9.57 -6.23 -7.43
CA ILE A 52 -9.56 -7.31 -6.44
C ILE A 52 -10.85 -7.20 -5.64
N THR A 53 -11.69 -8.23 -5.69
CA THR A 53 -12.94 -8.28 -4.92
C THR A 53 -12.89 -9.40 -3.89
N LEU A 54 -13.08 -9.06 -2.62
CA LEU A 54 -13.30 -10.00 -1.53
C LEU A 54 -14.83 -10.16 -1.35
N PHE A 55 -15.35 -11.32 -1.71
CA PHE A 55 -16.77 -11.65 -1.51
C PHE A 55 -16.97 -12.23 -0.12
N ARG A 56 -17.87 -11.65 0.66
CA ARG A 56 -18.19 -12.10 2.02
C ARG A 56 -19.67 -12.39 2.22
N ASP A 57 -19.95 -13.23 3.20
CA ASP A 57 -21.26 -13.39 3.83
C ASP A 57 -21.19 -12.99 5.31
N ASP A 58 -22.14 -13.45 6.13
CA ASP A 58 -22.15 -13.20 7.58
C ASP A 58 -21.14 -14.08 8.35
N LYS A 59 -20.60 -15.14 7.72
CA LYS A 59 -19.70 -16.12 8.33
C LYS A 59 -18.23 -15.84 8.01
N GLY A 60 -17.94 -15.19 6.89
CA GLY A 60 -16.57 -14.86 6.51
C GLY A 60 -16.42 -14.47 5.04
N ILE A 61 -15.16 -14.50 4.59
CA ILE A 61 -14.83 -14.33 3.18
C ILE A 61 -15.05 -15.67 2.47
N VAL A 62 -15.91 -15.66 1.46
CA VAL A 62 -16.35 -16.84 0.71
C VAL A 62 -15.47 -17.08 -0.51
N SER A 63 -15.09 -16.01 -1.20
CA SER A 63 -14.21 -16.07 -2.37
C SER A 63 -13.46 -14.76 -2.57
N VAL A 64 -12.36 -14.84 -3.33
CA VAL A 64 -11.60 -13.67 -3.79
C VAL A 64 -11.52 -13.74 -5.31
N SER A 65 -11.81 -12.64 -5.99
CA SER A 65 -11.56 -12.53 -7.44
C SER A 65 -10.52 -11.46 -7.73
N VAL A 66 -9.70 -11.70 -8.75
CA VAL A 66 -8.81 -10.70 -9.35
C VAL A 66 -9.15 -10.60 -10.82
N ALA A 67 -9.68 -9.45 -11.24
CA ALA A 67 -10.17 -9.19 -12.59
C ALA A 67 -9.31 -8.12 -13.27
N ASP A 68 -8.85 -8.37 -14.49
CA ASP A 68 -8.01 -7.43 -15.24
C ASP A 68 -8.55 -7.12 -16.64
N ASP A 69 -8.27 -5.91 -17.12
CA ASP A 69 -8.67 -5.43 -18.44
C ASP A 69 -7.62 -5.72 -19.54
N GLY A 70 -6.74 -6.69 -19.32
CA GLY A 70 -5.69 -7.05 -20.25
C GLY A 70 -6.20 -7.72 -21.54
N ARG A 71 -5.27 -8.24 -22.34
CA ARG A 71 -5.59 -8.88 -23.64
C ARG A 71 -6.44 -10.16 -23.56
N GLY A 72 -6.56 -10.75 -22.38
CA GLY A 72 -7.16 -12.08 -22.19
C GLY A 72 -6.37 -13.20 -22.86
N MET A 73 -7.00 -14.36 -23.07
CA MET A 73 -6.38 -15.56 -23.63
C MET A 73 -7.37 -16.33 -24.51
N THR A 74 -6.86 -17.03 -25.51
CA THR A 74 -7.61 -18.10 -26.20
C THR A 74 -7.66 -19.35 -25.31
N ALA A 75 -8.52 -20.31 -25.65
CA ALA A 75 -8.59 -21.59 -24.94
C ALA A 75 -7.24 -22.30 -24.87
N GLU A 76 -6.49 -22.33 -25.98
CA GLU A 76 -5.19 -22.98 -26.07
C GLU A 76 -4.15 -22.32 -25.16
N ARG A 77 -4.10 -20.98 -25.15
CA ARG A 77 -3.21 -20.23 -24.27
C ARG A 77 -3.59 -20.39 -22.81
N LEU A 78 -4.88 -20.44 -22.50
CA LEU A 78 -5.38 -20.69 -21.16
C LEU A 78 -4.97 -22.08 -20.68
N HIS A 79 -5.14 -23.12 -21.51
CA HIS A 79 -4.78 -24.49 -21.18
C HIS A 79 -3.28 -24.63 -20.93
N GLU A 80 -2.44 -24.05 -21.78
CA GLU A 80 -0.99 -24.04 -21.58
C GLU A 80 -0.61 -23.27 -20.31
N GLY A 81 -1.26 -22.12 -20.09
CA GLY A 81 -1.11 -21.32 -18.87
C GLY A 81 -1.56 -22.06 -17.60
N MET A 82 -2.41 -23.06 -17.70
CA MET A 82 -2.91 -23.84 -16.55
C MET A 82 -2.14 -25.13 -16.30
N ARG A 83 -1.18 -25.46 -17.17
CA ARG A 83 -0.27 -26.58 -16.96
C ARG A 83 0.79 -26.22 -15.92
N PHE A 84 1.09 -27.16 -15.02
CA PHE A 84 2.14 -26.99 -14.01
C PHE A 84 3.52 -27.23 -14.61
N ALA A 85 4.51 -26.44 -14.15
CA ALA A 85 5.92 -26.59 -14.49
C ALA A 85 6.23 -26.58 -16.00
N THR A 86 5.57 -25.71 -16.76
CA THR A 86 5.88 -25.49 -18.18
C THR A 86 7.09 -24.57 -18.35
N GLN A 87 7.96 -24.90 -19.31
CA GLN A 87 8.95 -23.95 -19.83
C GLN A 87 8.24 -23.02 -20.81
N THR A 88 7.59 -21.98 -20.31
CA THR A 88 7.08 -20.92 -21.18
C THR A 88 8.25 -20.04 -21.65
N SER A 89 8.32 -19.79 -22.96
CA SER A 89 9.23 -18.78 -23.53
C SER A 89 8.78 -17.40 -23.06
N HIS A 90 9.38 -16.91 -21.98
CA HIS A 90 9.08 -15.59 -21.42
C HIS A 90 9.88 -14.50 -22.14
N GLU A 91 9.26 -13.34 -22.35
CA GLU A 91 9.98 -12.15 -22.81
C GLU A 91 10.85 -11.62 -21.66
N THR A 92 11.98 -10.97 -21.97
CA THR A 92 12.87 -10.41 -20.95
C THR A 92 12.21 -9.34 -20.07
N SER A 93 11.09 -8.77 -20.54
CA SER A 93 10.24 -7.82 -19.84
C SER A 93 9.25 -8.44 -18.85
N ASP A 94 8.96 -9.75 -18.96
CA ASP A 94 7.95 -10.40 -18.13
C ASP A 94 8.34 -10.35 -16.65
N LEU A 95 7.37 -10.05 -15.79
CA LEU A 95 7.52 -10.05 -14.34
C LEU A 95 7.50 -11.49 -13.78
N GLY A 96 6.85 -12.44 -14.47
CA GLY A 96 6.87 -13.87 -14.15
C GLY A 96 8.08 -14.62 -14.74
N THR A 97 8.73 -15.52 -13.98
CA THR A 97 9.94 -16.25 -14.45
C THR A 97 9.81 -17.78 -14.46
N PHE A 98 8.89 -18.38 -13.69
CA PHE A 98 8.94 -19.84 -13.41
C PHE A 98 7.71 -20.65 -13.83
N GLY A 99 6.72 -20.06 -14.51
CA GLY A 99 5.48 -20.77 -14.92
C GLY A 99 4.61 -21.32 -13.77
N MET A 100 5.08 -21.28 -12.52
CA MET A 100 4.42 -21.84 -11.33
C MET A 100 3.82 -20.78 -10.40
N GLY A 101 4.37 -19.56 -10.40
CA GLY A 101 4.07 -18.51 -9.39
C GLY A 101 2.59 -18.30 -9.15
N MET A 102 1.81 -18.04 -10.21
CA MET A 102 0.35 -17.86 -10.12
C MET A 102 -0.37 -19.02 -9.40
N LYS A 103 -0.06 -20.26 -9.78
CA LYS A 103 -0.77 -21.45 -9.30
C LYS A 103 -0.35 -21.76 -7.87
N THR A 104 0.96 -21.74 -7.59
CA THR A 104 1.47 -21.97 -6.23
C THR A 104 1.02 -20.90 -5.26
N ALA A 105 1.01 -19.62 -5.69
CA ALA A 105 0.47 -18.52 -4.91
C ALA A 105 -1.03 -18.72 -4.63
N SER A 106 -1.82 -19.13 -5.62
CA SER A 106 -3.26 -19.32 -5.42
C SER A 106 -3.57 -20.51 -4.50
N PHE A 107 -2.94 -21.67 -4.72
CA PHE A 107 -3.14 -22.86 -3.88
C PHE A 107 -2.60 -22.71 -2.45
N SER A 108 -1.78 -21.69 -2.17
CA SER A 108 -1.44 -21.32 -0.80
C SER A 108 -2.58 -20.63 -0.04
N GLN A 109 -3.54 -20.05 -0.76
CA GLN A 109 -4.68 -19.30 -0.22
C GLN A 109 -6.01 -20.05 -0.33
N CYS A 110 -6.17 -20.90 -1.35
CA CYS A 110 -7.43 -21.56 -1.67
C CYS A 110 -7.26 -23.04 -2.08
N ARG A 111 -8.35 -23.78 -2.05
CA ARG A 111 -8.40 -25.19 -2.49
C ARG A 111 -9.00 -25.36 -3.89
N SER A 112 -9.63 -24.30 -4.40
CA SER A 112 -10.22 -24.21 -5.72
C SER A 112 -9.79 -22.89 -6.38
N MET A 113 -9.17 -23.00 -7.54
CA MET A 113 -8.69 -21.88 -8.35
C MET A 113 -9.25 -22.03 -9.76
N ALA A 114 -10.08 -21.08 -10.18
CA ALA A 114 -10.56 -20.99 -11.56
C ALA A 114 -9.96 -19.79 -12.28
N VAL A 115 -9.75 -19.93 -13.58
CA VAL A 115 -9.36 -18.84 -14.46
C VAL A 115 -10.39 -18.75 -15.57
N ILE A 116 -10.97 -17.57 -15.73
CA ILE A 116 -11.90 -17.23 -16.80
C ILE A 116 -11.22 -16.17 -17.65
N ALA A 117 -11.01 -16.44 -18.93
CA ALA A 117 -10.38 -15.51 -19.85
C ALA A 117 -11.29 -15.25 -21.03
N ARG A 118 -11.31 -13.99 -21.48
CA ARG A 118 -12.05 -13.59 -22.67
C ARG A 118 -11.12 -12.86 -23.62
N THR A 119 -11.16 -13.21 -24.90
CA THR A 119 -10.45 -12.50 -25.96
C THR A 119 -11.36 -12.34 -27.17
N GLY A 120 -11.58 -11.08 -27.59
CA GLY A 120 -12.65 -10.78 -28.55
C GLY A 120 -14.01 -11.25 -28.03
N THR A 121 -14.69 -12.10 -28.81
CA THR A 121 -16.01 -12.66 -28.49
C THR A 121 -15.95 -14.01 -27.78
N THR A 122 -14.77 -14.63 -27.69
CA THR A 122 -14.60 -15.97 -27.13
C THR A 122 -14.30 -15.88 -25.65
N ILE A 123 -14.98 -16.71 -24.86
CA ILE A 123 -14.70 -16.91 -23.44
C ILE A 123 -14.28 -18.35 -23.21
N SER A 124 -13.31 -18.57 -22.33
CA SER A 124 -12.86 -19.89 -21.96
C SER A 124 -12.56 -19.90 -20.47
N ALA A 125 -12.87 -21.01 -19.82
CA ALA A 125 -12.70 -21.13 -18.38
C ALA A 125 -12.31 -22.53 -17.98
N CYS A 126 -11.40 -22.61 -17.02
CA CYS A 126 -10.96 -23.88 -16.47
C CYS A 126 -10.59 -23.74 -14.99
N ARG A 127 -10.63 -24.85 -14.27
CA ARG A 127 -10.46 -24.89 -12.82
C ARG A 127 -9.54 -26.00 -12.39
N TRP A 128 -8.71 -25.67 -11.40
CA TRP A 128 -8.00 -26.64 -10.59
C TRP A 128 -8.60 -26.65 -9.18
N THR A 129 -8.95 -27.84 -8.71
CA THR A 129 -9.29 -28.13 -7.32
C THR A 129 -8.30 -29.13 -6.73
N HIS A 130 -8.16 -29.15 -5.40
CA HIS A 130 -7.40 -30.22 -4.72
C HIS A 130 -7.83 -31.64 -5.13
N ALA A 131 -9.12 -31.84 -5.42
CA ALA A 131 -9.63 -33.12 -5.88
C ALA A 131 -9.13 -33.44 -7.30
N SER A 132 -9.25 -32.48 -8.21
CA SER A 132 -8.84 -32.63 -9.62
C SER A 132 -7.32 -32.82 -9.81
N MET A 133 -6.50 -32.30 -8.91
CA MET A 133 -5.05 -32.52 -8.92
C MET A 133 -4.65 -33.97 -8.65
N ARG A 134 -5.50 -34.75 -7.96
CA ARG A 134 -5.20 -36.17 -7.68
C ARG A 134 -5.04 -36.98 -8.96
N SER A 135 -5.82 -36.64 -9.98
CA SER A 135 -5.77 -37.25 -11.31
C SER A 135 -5.09 -36.35 -12.35
N TRP A 136 -4.54 -35.19 -11.94
CA TRP A 136 -4.00 -34.19 -12.85
C TRP A 136 -4.98 -33.81 -13.99
N ALA A 137 -6.27 -33.73 -13.68
CA ALA A 137 -7.32 -33.43 -14.66
C ALA A 137 -7.89 -32.02 -14.45
N CYS A 138 -7.43 -31.03 -15.22
CA CYS A 138 -7.99 -29.68 -15.15
C CYS A 138 -9.44 -29.69 -15.64
N GLU A 139 -10.35 -29.12 -14.87
CA GLU A 139 -11.78 -29.09 -15.18
C GLU A 139 -12.06 -27.98 -16.20
N LEU A 140 -12.78 -28.27 -17.28
CA LEU A 140 -13.31 -27.26 -18.19
C LEU A 140 -14.67 -26.78 -17.67
N LEU A 141 -14.88 -25.46 -17.67
CA LEU A 141 -16.10 -24.84 -17.15
C LEU A 141 -17.00 -24.39 -18.30
N GLU A 142 -18.32 -24.43 -18.07
CA GLU A 142 -19.33 -24.03 -19.04
C GLU A 142 -19.23 -22.52 -19.37
N GLU A 143 -19.32 -22.17 -20.66
CA GLU A 143 -19.20 -20.79 -21.13
C GLU A 143 -20.28 -19.85 -20.58
N SER A 144 -21.51 -20.34 -20.37
CA SER A 144 -22.63 -19.53 -19.85
C SER A 144 -22.34 -19.06 -18.41
N SER A 145 -21.97 -20.00 -17.54
CA SER A 145 -21.56 -19.77 -16.16
C SER A 145 -20.28 -18.92 -16.08
N ALA A 146 -19.32 -19.17 -16.96
CA ALA A 146 -18.10 -18.38 -17.06
C ALA A 146 -18.39 -16.92 -17.44
N SER A 147 -19.32 -16.69 -18.37
CA SER A 147 -19.72 -15.35 -18.81
C SER A 147 -20.37 -14.54 -17.69
N GLU A 148 -21.28 -15.17 -16.94
CA GLU A 148 -21.92 -14.54 -15.78
C GLU A 148 -20.88 -14.14 -14.71
N ARG A 149 -19.99 -15.08 -14.35
CA ARG A 149 -18.95 -14.84 -13.34
C ARG A 149 -17.94 -13.79 -13.80
N PHE A 150 -17.57 -13.80 -15.09
CA PHE A 150 -16.70 -12.79 -15.67
C PHE A 150 -17.33 -11.40 -15.54
N ALA A 151 -18.59 -11.24 -15.97
CA ALA A 151 -19.32 -9.98 -15.87
C ALA A 151 -19.45 -9.48 -14.42
N ALA A 152 -19.74 -10.39 -13.49
CA ALA A 152 -19.94 -10.06 -12.08
C ALA A 152 -18.65 -9.61 -11.35
N ALA A 153 -17.48 -9.92 -11.90
CA ALA A 153 -16.17 -9.60 -11.31
C ALA A 153 -15.72 -8.15 -11.56
N TYR A 154 -16.24 -7.49 -12.61
CA TYR A 154 -15.92 -6.09 -12.92
C TYR A 154 -16.99 -5.17 -12.38
N SER A 155 -16.66 -4.41 -11.36
CA SER A 155 -17.59 -3.49 -10.72
C SER A 155 -17.10 -2.05 -10.76
N ALA A 156 -15.81 -1.84 -10.53
CA ALA A 156 -15.15 -0.54 -10.58
C ALA A 156 -14.63 -0.18 -11.98
N LEU A 157 -14.07 -1.16 -12.69
CA LEU A 157 -13.43 -0.92 -14.00
C LEU A 157 -14.41 -0.87 -15.18
N GLY A 158 -15.64 -1.35 -14.97
CA GLY A 158 -16.54 -1.72 -16.05
C GLY A 158 -16.08 -2.99 -16.76
N ILE A 159 -17.01 -3.76 -17.33
CA ILE A 159 -16.67 -5.00 -18.03
C ILE A 159 -15.89 -4.60 -19.29
N PRO A 160 -14.64 -5.08 -19.48
CA PRO A 160 -13.88 -4.71 -20.66
C PRO A 160 -14.60 -5.22 -21.93
N HIS A 161 -14.29 -4.69 -23.12
CA HIS A 161 -14.93 -5.15 -24.36
C HIS A 161 -14.01 -5.95 -25.28
N ARG A 162 -12.69 -5.77 -25.17
CA ARG A 162 -11.71 -6.34 -26.11
C ARG A 162 -10.93 -7.54 -25.57
N GLY A 163 -10.89 -7.70 -24.26
CA GLY A 163 -10.11 -8.75 -23.59
C GLY A 163 -10.34 -8.70 -22.09
N GLY A 164 -9.74 -9.63 -21.35
CA GLY A 164 -9.63 -9.59 -19.90
C GLY A 164 -9.53 -10.99 -19.30
N ALA A 165 -9.10 -11.06 -18.05
CA ALA A 165 -9.04 -12.31 -17.30
C ALA A 165 -9.57 -12.11 -15.88
N VAL A 166 -10.17 -13.16 -15.34
CA VAL A 166 -10.62 -13.25 -13.95
C VAL A 166 -10.03 -14.50 -13.33
N VAL A 167 -9.25 -14.33 -12.28
CA VAL A 167 -8.82 -15.44 -11.42
C VAL A 167 -9.72 -15.46 -10.19
N LEU A 168 -10.34 -16.61 -9.93
CA LEU A 168 -11.27 -16.81 -8.82
C LEU A 168 -10.70 -17.83 -7.84
N TRP A 169 -10.62 -17.45 -6.57
CA TRP A 169 -10.24 -18.29 -5.44
C TRP A 169 -11.48 -18.65 -4.61
N GLU A 170 -11.71 -19.94 -4.44
CA GLU A 170 -12.83 -20.49 -3.66
C GLU A 170 -12.32 -21.56 -2.67
N ASP A 171 -13.10 -21.86 -1.63
CA ASP A 171 -12.71 -22.76 -0.53
C ASP A 171 -11.39 -22.30 0.09
N LEU A 172 -11.44 -21.11 0.70
CA LEU A 172 -10.29 -20.40 1.27
C LEU A 172 -9.82 -21.09 2.57
N ASP A 173 -8.54 -21.42 2.65
CA ASP A 173 -7.97 -22.15 3.79
C ASP A 173 -7.54 -21.24 4.95
N ARG A 174 -7.06 -20.03 4.64
CA ARG A 174 -6.40 -19.13 5.61
C ARG A 174 -7.23 -17.94 6.08
N MET A 175 -8.43 -17.74 5.53
CA MET A 175 -9.28 -16.57 5.81
C MET A 175 -10.57 -16.89 6.59
N LYS A 176 -10.55 -17.98 7.36
CA LYS A 176 -11.67 -18.36 8.24
C LYS A 176 -11.57 -17.55 9.54
N THR A 177 -12.45 -16.59 9.73
CA THR A 177 -12.53 -15.77 10.95
C THR A 177 -13.28 -16.48 12.07
N GLY A 178 -13.03 -16.06 13.31
CA GLY A 178 -13.80 -16.45 14.49
C GLY A 178 -15.24 -15.92 14.48
N VAL A 179 -16.01 -16.33 15.49
CA VAL A 179 -17.48 -16.28 15.55
C VAL A 179 -18.02 -14.85 15.75
N GLY A 180 -18.38 -14.13 14.67
CA GLY A 180 -19.19 -12.90 14.74
C GLY A 180 -18.99 -11.90 13.60
N GLU A 181 -20.01 -11.07 13.30
CA GLU A 181 -19.96 -10.06 12.22
C GLU A 181 -18.97 -8.92 12.53
N SER A 182 -18.84 -8.51 13.80
CA SER A 182 -17.90 -7.46 14.24
C SER A 182 -16.43 -7.85 14.05
N ASP A 183 -16.10 -9.10 14.34
CA ASP A 183 -14.73 -9.62 14.27
C ASP A 183 -14.28 -9.76 12.80
N LEU A 184 -15.23 -10.07 11.92
CA LEU A 184 -15.01 -10.11 10.48
C LEU A 184 -14.75 -8.70 9.91
N ASP A 185 -15.49 -7.68 10.37
CA ASP A 185 -15.28 -6.29 9.92
C ASP A 185 -13.89 -5.78 10.34
N GLU A 186 -13.48 -6.01 11.60
CA GLU A 186 -12.14 -5.62 12.08
C GLU A 186 -11.02 -6.35 11.31
N PHE A 187 -11.19 -7.65 11.08
CA PHE A 187 -10.26 -8.44 10.26
C PHE A 187 -10.16 -7.92 8.83
N LEU A 188 -11.29 -7.59 8.20
CA LEU A 188 -11.33 -7.05 6.86
C LEU A 188 -10.66 -5.68 6.78
N ASP A 189 -10.89 -4.80 7.75
CA ASP A 189 -10.24 -3.48 7.77
C ASP A 189 -8.71 -3.59 7.94
N ASP A 190 -8.22 -4.50 8.81
CA ASP A 190 -6.78 -4.77 8.92
C ASP A 190 -6.21 -5.36 7.61
N LEU A 191 -6.89 -6.36 7.03
CA LEU A 191 -6.49 -6.98 5.78
C LEU A 191 -6.43 -5.96 4.63
N LEU A 192 -7.47 -5.14 4.48
CA LEU A 192 -7.52 -4.09 3.47
C LEU A 192 -6.39 -3.07 3.69
N GLY A 193 -6.15 -2.63 4.92
CA GLY A 193 -5.04 -1.72 5.24
C GLY A 193 -3.67 -2.30 4.87
N ARG A 194 -3.43 -3.58 5.17
CA ARG A 194 -2.21 -4.28 4.76
C ARG A 194 -2.08 -4.40 3.24
N LEU A 195 -3.16 -4.75 2.55
CA LEU A 195 -3.19 -4.84 1.09
C LEU A 195 -2.92 -3.49 0.42
N GLU A 196 -3.55 -2.41 0.89
CA GLU A 196 -3.34 -1.05 0.37
C GLU A 196 -1.87 -0.63 0.51
N VAL A 197 -1.27 -0.85 1.69
CA VAL A 197 0.14 -0.54 1.93
C VAL A 197 1.05 -1.39 1.04
N HIS A 198 0.82 -2.70 1.00
CA HIS A 198 1.70 -3.62 0.29
C HIS A 198 1.63 -3.44 -1.23
N LEU A 199 0.43 -3.46 -1.81
CA LEU A 199 0.23 -3.31 -3.26
C LEU A 199 0.61 -1.90 -3.71
N GLY A 200 0.25 -0.88 -2.91
CA GLY A 200 0.62 0.50 -3.16
C GLY A 200 2.13 0.72 -3.16
N LEU A 201 2.87 -0.02 -2.33
CA LEU A 201 4.33 0.00 -2.27
C LEU A 201 4.97 -0.79 -3.42
N ILE A 202 4.54 -2.02 -3.68
CA ILE A 202 5.17 -2.87 -4.71
C ILE A 202 5.00 -2.29 -6.10
N PHE A 203 3.81 -1.78 -6.40
CA PHE A 203 3.45 -1.26 -7.73
C PHE A 203 3.52 0.27 -7.79
N HIS A 204 4.17 0.93 -6.83
CA HIS A 204 4.13 2.40 -6.70
C HIS A 204 4.57 3.15 -7.95
N ARG A 205 5.58 2.63 -8.69
CA ARG A 205 6.05 3.22 -9.95
C ARG A 205 5.03 3.10 -11.08
N PHE A 206 4.36 1.95 -11.21
CA PHE A 206 3.31 1.74 -12.20
C PHE A 206 2.11 2.64 -11.93
N ILE A 207 1.67 2.72 -10.66
CA ILE A 207 0.53 3.54 -10.24
C ILE A 207 0.86 5.03 -10.41
N SER A 208 2.04 5.48 -9.98
CA SER A 208 2.47 6.89 -10.13
C SER A 208 2.57 7.31 -11.60
N ALA A 209 3.04 6.41 -12.46
CA ALA A 209 3.12 6.63 -13.91
C ALA A 209 1.75 6.49 -14.61
N LYS A 210 0.66 6.24 -13.89
CA LYS A 210 -0.68 5.97 -14.43
C LYS A 210 -0.72 4.81 -15.44
N ARG A 211 0.24 3.87 -15.33
CA ARG A 211 0.26 2.65 -16.14
C ARG A 211 -0.62 1.55 -15.56
N LEU A 212 -0.95 1.64 -14.27
CA LEU A 212 -1.77 0.68 -13.55
C LEU A 212 -2.72 1.41 -12.59
N VAL A 213 -3.98 0.99 -12.57
CA VAL A 213 -5.00 1.39 -11.61
C VAL A 213 -5.47 0.13 -10.87
N LEU A 214 -5.35 0.13 -9.55
CA LEU A 214 -5.76 -0.99 -8.70
C LEU A 214 -6.96 -0.60 -7.85
N HIS A 215 -8.00 -1.44 -7.86
CA HIS A 215 -9.17 -1.31 -7.00
C HIS A 215 -9.26 -2.48 -6.02
N LEU A 216 -9.56 -2.18 -4.75
CA LEU A 216 -9.91 -3.14 -3.72
C LEU A 216 -11.38 -2.97 -3.35
N THR A 217 -12.15 -4.03 -3.49
CA THR A 217 -13.60 -4.04 -3.25
C THR A 217 -13.93 -5.12 -2.23
N VAL A 218 -14.73 -4.80 -1.22
CA VAL A 218 -15.41 -5.81 -0.39
C VAL A 218 -16.86 -5.82 -0.78
N ARG A 219 -17.37 -6.99 -1.16
CA ARG A 219 -18.76 -7.15 -1.59
C ARG A 219 -19.45 -8.22 -0.76
N ARG A 220 -20.60 -7.86 -0.20
CA ARG A 220 -21.49 -8.84 0.43
C ARG A 220 -22.26 -9.57 -0.66
N VAL A 221 -22.33 -10.91 -0.59
CA VAL A 221 -22.94 -11.74 -1.64
C VAL A 221 -24.43 -11.41 -1.89
N ASP A 222 -25.12 -10.90 -0.88
CA ASP A 222 -26.54 -10.53 -0.90
C ASP A 222 -26.80 -9.03 -1.20
N ARG A 223 -25.77 -8.19 -1.29
CA ARG A 223 -25.90 -6.75 -1.55
C ARG A 223 -25.35 -6.36 -2.92
N LYS A 224 -26.08 -5.44 -3.57
CA LYS A 224 -25.67 -4.88 -4.87
C LYS A 224 -24.68 -3.73 -4.74
N MET A 225 -24.79 -2.93 -3.67
CA MET A 225 -23.99 -1.74 -3.48
C MET A 225 -22.67 -2.05 -2.76
N HIS A 226 -21.58 -1.55 -3.31
CA HIS A 226 -20.22 -1.67 -2.79
C HIS A 226 -19.44 -0.42 -3.22
N PHE A 227 -18.37 -0.10 -2.49
CA PHE A 227 -17.55 1.07 -2.77
C PHE A 227 -16.10 0.62 -2.99
N PRO A 228 -15.63 0.58 -4.25
CA PRO A 228 -14.26 0.23 -4.53
C PRO A 228 -13.31 1.28 -3.97
N ARG A 229 -12.24 0.83 -3.31
CA ARG A 229 -11.14 1.67 -2.84
C ARG A 229 -10.01 1.62 -3.87
N GLN A 230 -9.63 2.77 -4.41
CA GLN A 230 -8.48 2.83 -5.30
C GLN A 230 -7.18 2.82 -4.48
N VAL A 231 -6.30 1.86 -4.75
CA VAL A 231 -4.97 1.79 -4.11
C VAL A 231 -4.13 2.96 -4.60
N ARG A 232 -3.52 3.69 -3.67
CA ARG A 232 -2.63 4.82 -3.97
C ARG A 232 -1.18 4.35 -4.04
N ALA A 233 -0.40 4.99 -4.90
CA ALA A 233 1.04 4.78 -4.92
C ALA A 233 1.65 5.16 -3.57
N LEU A 234 2.37 4.23 -2.95
CA LEU A 234 3.12 4.45 -1.73
C LEU A 234 4.62 4.49 -2.06
N ASN A 235 5.07 5.63 -2.57
CA ASN A 235 6.45 5.79 -3.03
C ASN A 235 7.41 5.94 -1.84
N PRO A 236 8.33 4.97 -1.59
CA PRO A 236 9.27 5.02 -0.47
C PRO A 236 10.34 6.13 -0.59
N PHE A 237 10.32 6.91 -1.67
CA PHE A 237 11.18 8.07 -1.92
C PHE A 237 10.37 9.37 -2.09
N GLY A 238 9.06 9.35 -1.81
CA GLY A 238 8.12 10.45 -2.05
C GLY A 238 8.19 11.63 -1.06
N TYR A 239 9.37 11.99 -0.56
CA TYR A 239 9.52 13.18 0.28
C TYR A 239 9.48 14.47 -0.55
N ALA A 240 8.90 15.54 0.00
CA ALA A 240 8.86 16.84 -0.68
C ALA A 240 10.23 17.53 -0.73
N VAL A 241 11.01 17.42 0.36
CA VAL A 241 12.36 17.97 0.49
C VAL A 241 13.23 16.91 1.15
N SER A 242 14.48 16.73 0.68
CA SER A 242 15.38 15.75 1.30
C SER A 242 15.80 16.18 2.70
N GLY A 243 16.06 15.21 3.59
CA GLY A 243 16.64 15.48 4.91
C GLY A 243 18.04 16.09 4.85
N LYS A 244 18.71 16.01 3.69
CA LYS A 244 19.93 16.75 3.40
C LYS A 244 19.91 17.27 1.96
N PRO A 245 20.08 18.58 1.70
CA PRO A 245 19.92 19.18 0.36
C PRO A 245 20.78 18.58 -0.75
N THR A 246 21.90 17.93 -0.41
CA THR A 246 22.78 17.28 -1.41
C THR A 246 22.29 15.90 -1.84
N TYR A 247 21.04 15.53 -1.55
CA TYR A 247 20.45 14.23 -1.87
C TYR A 247 19.15 14.39 -2.67
N PRO A 248 18.81 13.45 -3.57
CA PRO A 248 19.49 12.16 -3.79
C PRO A 248 20.85 12.27 -4.51
N VAL A 249 21.68 11.22 -4.39
CA VAL A 249 22.93 11.07 -5.16
C VAL A 249 22.99 9.69 -5.76
N ASP A 250 23.48 9.58 -6.99
CA ASP A 250 23.72 8.30 -7.63
C ASP A 250 25.15 7.83 -7.33
N LEU A 251 25.27 6.61 -6.81
CA LEU A 251 26.52 5.90 -6.60
C LEU A 251 26.62 4.75 -7.59
N GLU A 252 27.84 4.34 -7.93
CA GLU A 252 28.06 3.24 -8.86
C GLU A 252 28.69 2.05 -8.13
N ALA A 253 28.15 0.86 -8.35
CA ALA A 253 28.70 -0.40 -7.86
C ALA A 253 28.96 -1.34 -9.04
N SER A 254 30.13 -1.97 -9.07
CA SER A 254 30.42 -3.05 -10.03
C SER A 254 30.09 -4.40 -9.38
N MET A 255 28.99 -5.01 -9.83
CA MET A 255 28.44 -6.23 -9.27
C MET A 255 28.91 -7.46 -10.07
N PRO A 256 29.48 -8.48 -9.39
CA PRO A 256 29.83 -9.74 -10.05
C PRO A 256 28.60 -10.38 -10.72
N GLY A 257 28.71 -10.71 -12.01
CA GLY A 257 27.63 -11.33 -12.79
C GLY A 257 26.53 -10.38 -13.29
N LEU A 258 26.49 -9.15 -12.80
CA LEU A 258 25.44 -8.15 -13.12
C LEU A 258 25.97 -6.90 -13.81
N GLY A 259 27.29 -6.69 -13.78
CA GLY A 259 27.90 -5.50 -14.31
C GLY A 259 27.67 -4.27 -13.42
N LYS A 260 27.57 -3.10 -14.05
CA LYS A 260 27.49 -1.82 -13.34
C LYS A 260 26.05 -1.55 -12.89
N LEU A 261 25.84 -1.34 -11.59
CA LEU A 261 24.58 -0.89 -11.03
C LEU A 261 24.68 0.56 -10.55
N VAL A 262 23.58 1.29 -10.73
CA VAL A 262 23.37 2.63 -10.19
C VAL A 262 22.55 2.50 -8.90
N LEU A 263 23.08 3.07 -7.83
CA LEU A 263 22.50 3.11 -6.49
C LEU A 263 22.09 4.54 -6.19
N SER A 264 20.81 4.86 -6.35
CA SER A 264 20.30 6.20 -5.99
C SER A 264 20.09 6.26 -4.48
N ALA A 265 21.00 6.93 -3.77
CA ALA A 265 20.97 7.07 -2.33
C ALA A 265 20.10 8.28 -1.93
N HIS A 266 19.21 8.07 -0.97
CA HIS A 266 18.25 9.05 -0.47
C HIS A 266 18.35 9.20 1.04
N VAL A 267 18.21 10.44 1.51
CA VAL A 267 18.11 10.78 2.93
C VAL A 267 16.75 11.40 3.20
N TRP A 268 15.91 10.69 3.97
CA TRP A 268 14.60 11.16 4.40
C TRP A 268 14.71 12.30 5.42
N PRO A 269 13.75 13.24 5.44
CA PRO A 269 13.58 14.18 6.55
C PRO A 269 13.44 13.48 7.90
N ALA A 270 14.18 13.96 8.88
CA ALA A 270 14.07 13.47 10.25
C ALA A 270 12.68 13.77 10.83
N ARG A 271 12.21 12.89 11.73
CA ARG A 271 10.88 13.01 12.39
C ARG A 271 9.70 13.05 11.42
N SER A 272 9.86 12.49 10.22
CA SER A 272 8.77 12.34 9.26
C SER A 272 7.66 11.44 9.82
N ALA A 273 6.42 11.91 9.74
CA ALA A 273 5.21 11.12 10.00
C ALA A 273 4.49 10.75 8.68
N ASP A 274 5.16 10.97 7.54
CA ASP A 274 4.61 10.71 6.22
C ASP A 274 4.34 9.20 6.02
N PRO A 275 3.18 8.79 5.50
CA PRO A 275 2.92 7.39 5.17
C PRO A 275 3.99 6.73 4.31
N ALA A 276 4.59 7.45 3.34
CA ALA A 276 5.68 6.95 2.51
C ALA A 276 7.01 6.76 3.29
N PHE A 277 7.19 7.48 4.41
CA PHE A 277 8.26 7.18 5.35
C PHE A 277 7.93 5.97 6.23
N LEU A 278 6.68 5.89 6.69
CA LEU A 278 6.25 4.91 7.68
C LEU A 278 5.96 3.52 7.09
N LEU A 279 5.64 3.42 5.80
CA LEU A 279 5.34 2.18 5.08
C LEU A 279 4.40 1.23 5.87
N GLY A 280 3.35 1.80 6.47
CA GLY A 280 2.36 1.05 7.26
C GLY A 280 2.79 0.65 8.67
N ARG A 281 3.95 1.11 9.17
CA ARG A 281 4.43 0.86 10.54
C ARG A 281 4.46 2.15 11.36
N ARG A 282 4.72 2.01 12.67
CA ARG A 282 4.83 3.15 13.61
C ARG A 282 6.12 3.95 13.44
N THR A 283 7.18 3.33 12.90
CA THR A 283 8.49 3.96 12.72
C THR A 283 9.09 3.58 11.37
N GLY A 284 9.91 4.46 10.79
CA GLY A 284 10.62 4.19 9.53
C GLY A 284 11.85 3.28 9.67
N THR A 285 12.15 2.76 10.86
CA THR A 285 13.36 1.96 11.13
C THR A 285 13.43 0.69 10.29
N HIS A 286 12.30 0.04 10.03
CA HIS A 286 12.24 -1.16 9.18
C HIS A 286 12.42 -0.85 7.68
N ALA A 287 12.23 0.40 7.28
CA ALA A 287 12.24 0.85 5.90
C ALA A 287 13.62 1.34 5.44
N GLN A 288 14.66 1.15 6.25
CA GLN A 288 16.03 1.50 5.90
C GLN A 288 16.65 0.49 4.93
N GLY A 289 17.61 0.94 4.12
CA GLY A 289 18.41 0.05 3.27
C GLY A 289 18.03 0.09 1.79
N PHE A 290 18.29 -1.01 1.09
CA PHE A 290 18.15 -1.15 -0.35
C PHE A 290 16.72 -1.47 -0.78
N TYR A 291 16.29 -0.84 -1.86
CA TYR A 291 15.04 -1.06 -2.57
C TYR A 291 15.38 -1.51 -3.98
N PHE A 292 15.25 -2.82 -4.23
CA PHE A 292 15.56 -3.40 -5.52
C PHE A 292 14.34 -3.44 -6.42
N TYR A 293 14.49 -2.95 -7.64
CA TYR A 293 13.45 -2.91 -8.67
C TYR A 293 13.84 -3.83 -9.82
N ARG A 294 12.85 -4.51 -10.39
CA ARG A 294 12.97 -5.23 -11.67
C ARG A 294 11.81 -4.82 -12.55
N ASN A 295 12.09 -4.22 -13.70
CA ASN A 295 11.08 -3.70 -14.63
C ASN A 295 10.01 -2.84 -13.90
N ASP A 296 10.46 -1.87 -13.09
CA ASP A 296 9.63 -1.00 -12.23
C ASP A 296 8.85 -1.66 -11.08
N ARG A 297 8.82 -2.99 -11.00
CA ARG A 297 8.26 -3.70 -9.85
C ARG A 297 9.26 -3.70 -8.71
N LEU A 298 8.85 -3.28 -7.51
CA LEU A 298 9.67 -3.44 -6.32
C LEU A 298 9.74 -4.94 -5.94
N VAL A 299 10.96 -5.46 -5.81
CA VAL A 299 11.23 -6.85 -5.43
C VAL A 299 11.57 -6.96 -3.94
N GLN A 300 12.24 -5.95 -3.39
CA GLN A 300 12.62 -5.93 -1.99
C GLN A 300 12.52 -4.51 -1.44
N ALA A 301 11.94 -4.35 -0.25
CA ALA A 301 11.79 -3.06 0.42
C ALA A 301 12.63 -3.02 1.71
N GLY A 302 13.78 -2.35 1.65
CA GLY A 302 14.69 -2.21 2.78
C GLY A 302 15.61 -3.42 2.99
N GLY A 303 16.42 -3.35 4.05
CA GLY A 303 17.50 -4.28 4.35
C GLY A 303 18.83 -3.88 3.72
N TRP A 304 19.94 -4.20 4.38
CA TRP A 304 21.28 -3.80 3.93
C TRP A 304 22.01 -4.89 3.15
N ASN A 305 21.42 -6.08 2.99
CA ASN A 305 21.98 -7.21 2.23
C ASN A 305 23.47 -7.48 2.52
N GLY A 306 23.87 -7.39 3.80
CA GLY A 306 25.26 -7.59 4.25
C GLY A 306 26.24 -6.44 3.96
N ALA A 307 25.81 -5.36 3.32
CA ALA A 307 26.67 -4.18 3.08
C ALA A 307 26.97 -3.39 4.37
N LEU A 308 26.14 -3.55 5.40
CA LEU A 308 26.32 -3.06 6.76
C LEU A 308 26.08 -4.21 7.75
N PRO A 309 26.63 -4.15 8.98
CA PRO A 309 26.34 -5.13 10.03
C PRO A 309 24.84 -5.28 10.28
N ASP A 310 24.39 -6.51 10.52
CA ASP A 310 22.97 -6.83 10.64
C ASP A 310 22.30 -6.09 11.80
N GLY A 311 21.18 -5.42 11.49
CA GLY A 311 20.34 -4.74 12.47
C GLY A 311 19.67 -3.49 11.92
N ASN A 312 18.35 -3.40 12.07
CA ASN A 312 17.62 -2.16 11.77
C ASN A 312 17.89 -1.16 12.90
N THR A 313 18.94 -0.35 12.77
CA THR A 313 19.28 0.65 13.77
C THR A 313 18.50 1.95 13.54
N ALA A 314 18.04 2.59 14.62
CA ALA A 314 17.17 3.76 14.51
C ALA A 314 17.87 4.97 13.85
N ASP A 315 19.19 5.09 14.01
CA ASP A 315 20.04 6.13 13.42
C ASP A 315 20.15 6.07 11.89
N LEU A 316 19.80 4.93 11.30
CA LEU A 316 19.77 4.70 9.85
C LEU A 316 18.35 4.69 9.27
N SER A 317 17.31 4.95 10.08
CA SER A 317 15.91 5.01 9.62
C SER A 317 15.66 5.99 8.45
N LEU A 318 16.55 6.96 8.26
CA LEU A 318 16.45 7.97 7.20
C LEU A 318 17.12 7.53 5.88
N ALA A 319 17.91 6.46 5.89
CA ALA A 319 18.75 6.05 4.77
C ALA A 319 18.02 5.02 3.89
N ARG A 320 17.80 5.35 2.61
CA ARG A 320 17.22 4.43 1.62
C ARG A 320 18.01 4.49 0.32
N VAL A 321 18.12 3.38 -0.38
CA VAL A 321 18.85 3.31 -1.65
C VAL A 321 17.99 2.61 -2.69
N ALA A 322 17.62 3.29 -3.78
CA ALA A 322 16.94 2.68 -4.92
C ALA A 322 17.97 2.03 -5.86
N VAL A 323 17.68 0.81 -6.31
CA VAL A 323 18.54 0.08 -7.25
C VAL A 323 17.69 -0.60 -8.31
N ASP A 324 17.91 -0.26 -9.57
CA ASP A 324 17.27 -0.90 -10.72
C ASP A 324 18.13 -2.07 -11.22
N LEU A 325 17.56 -3.28 -11.17
CA LEU A 325 18.22 -4.51 -11.61
C LEU A 325 18.14 -4.65 -13.14
N PRO A 326 19.23 -5.05 -13.82
CA PRO A 326 19.21 -5.29 -15.24
C PRO A 326 18.34 -6.52 -15.60
N PRO A 327 17.78 -6.56 -16.82
CA PRO A 327 17.03 -7.73 -17.29
C PRO A 327 17.90 -9.00 -17.24
N GLY A 328 17.36 -10.10 -16.72
CA GLY A 328 17.99 -11.43 -16.75
C GLY A 328 19.14 -11.70 -15.78
N GLY A 329 19.42 -10.79 -14.83
CA GLY A 329 20.67 -10.84 -14.04
C GLY A 329 20.63 -11.54 -12.67
N ILE A 330 19.47 -11.77 -12.05
CA ILE A 330 19.40 -12.39 -10.71
C ILE A 330 18.21 -13.33 -10.61
N ASP A 331 18.46 -14.54 -10.09
CA ASP A 331 17.41 -15.43 -9.60
C ASP A 331 16.72 -14.77 -8.41
N VAL A 332 15.55 -14.21 -8.68
CA VAL A 332 14.62 -13.77 -7.65
C VAL A 332 13.98 -15.03 -7.06
N ASN A 333 13.91 -15.14 -5.74
CA ASN A 333 13.21 -16.25 -5.07
C ASN A 333 11.79 -16.40 -5.66
N VAL A 334 11.23 -17.61 -5.68
CA VAL A 334 9.89 -17.92 -6.20
C VAL A 334 8.82 -16.97 -5.63
N GLN A 335 9.01 -16.50 -4.39
CA GLN A 335 8.12 -15.55 -3.70
C GLN A 335 8.32 -14.07 -4.07
N LYS A 336 9.31 -13.74 -4.91
CA LYS A 336 9.67 -12.37 -5.33
C LYS A 336 9.77 -11.32 -4.22
N SER A 337 10.13 -11.78 -3.02
CA SER A 337 10.11 -10.98 -1.78
C SER A 337 11.48 -10.55 -1.29
N ALA A 338 12.55 -11.15 -1.81
CA ALA A 338 13.93 -10.81 -1.47
C ALA A 338 14.89 -11.21 -2.60
N VAL A 339 15.94 -10.40 -2.78
CA VAL A 339 17.02 -10.71 -3.72
C VAL A 339 18.09 -11.51 -2.98
N GLN A 340 18.42 -12.70 -3.49
CA GLN A 340 19.53 -13.49 -2.96
C GLN A 340 20.83 -13.05 -3.64
N PHE A 341 21.72 -12.47 -2.84
CA PHE A 341 23.03 -12.02 -3.31
C PHE A 341 24.14 -12.91 -2.74
N PRO A 342 25.15 -13.28 -3.54
CA PRO A 342 26.36 -13.89 -3.00
C PRO A 342 27.10 -12.89 -2.09
N ALA A 343 27.93 -13.36 -1.17
CA ALA A 343 28.67 -12.49 -0.24
C ALA A 343 29.54 -11.43 -0.95
N SER A 344 30.01 -11.71 -2.16
CA SER A 344 30.76 -10.77 -3.00
C SER A 344 29.94 -9.55 -3.43
N ALA A 345 28.63 -9.68 -3.56
CA ALA A 345 27.73 -8.57 -3.91
C ALA A 345 27.56 -7.60 -2.73
N ALA A 346 27.51 -8.08 -1.48
CA ALA A 346 27.48 -7.22 -0.31
C ALA A 346 28.69 -6.27 -0.23
N LEU A 347 29.89 -6.80 -0.54
CA LEU A 347 31.12 -6.02 -0.62
C LEU A 347 31.12 -5.01 -1.78
N ALA A 348 30.55 -5.36 -2.93
CA ALA A 348 30.42 -4.44 -4.05
C ALA A 348 29.49 -3.27 -3.72
N LEU A 349 28.34 -3.54 -3.09
CA LEU A 349 27.40 -2.51 -2.64
C LEU A 349 28.02 -1.57 -1.60
N SER A 350 28.77 -2.10 -0.62
CA SER A 350 29.41 -1.27 0.41
C SER A 350 30.55 -0.40 -0.12
N ARG A 351 31.13 -0.76 -1.27
CA ARG A 351 32.19 -0.01 -1.98
C ARG A 351 31.66 0.93 -3.06
N ALA A 352 30.34 1.09 -3.18
CA ALA A 352 29.75 1.96 -4.18
C ALA A 352 30.22 3.42 -4.00
N HIS A 353 30.51 4.09 -5.11
CA HIS A 353 31.05 5.45 -5.10
C HIS A 353 30.68 6.23 -6.36
N ALA A 354 30.77 7.56 -6.26
CA ALA A 354 30.70 8.49 -7.37
C ALA A 354 31.68 9.65 -7.11
N GLY A 355 32.85 9.60 -7.75
CA GLY A 355 33.95 10.52 -7.47
C GLY A 355 34.37 10.46 -6.00
N ARG A 356 34.16 11.55 -5.25
CA ARG A 356 34.47 11.63 -3.80
C ARG A 356 33.33 11.15 -2.89
N ARG A 357 32.13 10.91 -3.43
CA ARG A 357 31.00 10.40 -2.65
C ARG A 357 31.13 8.89 -2.55
N THR A 358 30.99 8.35 -1.34
CA THR A 358 31.02 6.90 -1.08
C THR A 358 29.75 6.47 -0.38
N PHE A 359 29.43 5.17 -0.47
CA PHE A 359 28.34 4.58 0.30
C PHE A 359 28.51 4.81 1.81
N SER A 360 29.74 4.65 2.33
CA SER A 360 30.04 4.94 3.74
C SER A 360 29.76 6.41 4.11
N GLY A 361 30.14 7.36 3.26
CA GLY A 361 29.87 8.78 3.46
C GLY A 361 28.36 9.09 3.46
N PHE A 362 27.59 8.38 2.64
CA PHE A 362 26.13 8.47 2.67
C PHE A 362 25.53 7.96 3.98
N VAL A 363 25.97 6.80 4.46
CA VAL A 363 25.52 6.23 5.73
C VAL A 363 25.82 7.18 6.90
N GLU A 364 27.02 7.78 6.93
CA GLU A 364 27.37 8.79 7.92
C GLU A 364 26.52 10.06 7.82
N ASP A 365 26.22 10.52 6.61
CA ASP A 365 25.38 11.69 6.40
C ASP A 365 23.96 11.48 6.94
N ALA A 366 23.37 10.31 6.69
CA ALA A 366 22.07 9.95 7.25
C ALA A 366 22.08 9.93 8.79
N ARG A 367 23.13 9.35 9.41
CA ARG A 367 23.32 9.36 10.86
C ARG A 367 23.44 10.77 11.43
N LYS A 368 24.20 11.65 10.76
CA LYS A 368 24.37 13.05 11.19
C LYS A 368 23.04 13.80 11.16
N VAL A 369 22.23 13.62 10.11
CA VAL A 369 20.88 14.20 10.01
C VAL A 369 19.99 13.71 11.14
N TYR A 370 19.98 12.39 11.39
CA TYR A 370 19.21 11.80 12.48
C TYR A 370 19.64 12.32 13.86
N ALA A 371 20.95 12.37 14.12
CA ALA A 371 21.50 12.86 15.39
C ALA A 371 21.23 14.35 15.62
N ALA A 372 21.37 15.18 14.58
CA ALA A 372 21.06 16.61 14.66
C ALA A 372 19.59 16.84 15.07
N ALA A 373 18.66 16.07 14.50
CA ALA A 373 17.24 16.17 14.83
C ALA A 373 16.90 15.75 16.28
N ARG A 374 17.72 14.89 16.91
CA ARG A 374 17.56 14.51 18.33
C ARG A 374 18.13 15.54 19.30
N ARG A 375 19.14 16.31 18.88
CA ARG A 375 19.79 17.34 19.70
C ARG A 375 18.98 18.63 19.80
N VAL A 376 18.08 18.88 18.86
CA VAL A 376 17.13 19.98 18.94
C VAL A 376 15.98 19.54 19.86
N PRO A 377 15.84 20.10 21.08
CA PRO A 377 14.67 19.84 21.91
C PRO A 377 13.44 20.17 21.08
N GLN A 378 12.42 19.31 21.17
CA GLN A 378 11.11 19.64 20.62
C GLN A 378 10.68 20.92 21.35
N GLN A 379 10.79 22.07 20.68
CA GLN A 379 10.32 23.34 21.22
C GLN A 379 8.89 23.14 21.73
N ALA A 380 8.53 23.81 22.82
CA ALA A 380 7.23 23.71 23.50
C ALA A 380 6.00 24.12 22.64
N ASP A 381 6.15 24.19 21.32
CA ASP A 381 5.08 24.19 20.31
C ASP A 381 4.52 22.76 20.03
N GLY A 382 4.98 21.74 20.76
CA GLY A 382 4.72 20.32 20.49
C GLY A 382 3.66 19.63 21.36
N LEU A 383 3.00 20.33 22.29
CA LEU A 383 1.88 19.72 23.02
C LEU A 383 0.71 19.51 22.05
N PRO A 384 0.07 18.33 22.03
CA PRO A 384 -1.10 18.12 21.20
C PRO A 384 -2.20 19.11 21.62
N LEU A 385 -2.75 19.81 20.62
CA LEU A 385 -3.87 20.71 20.82
C LEU A 385 -5.13 19.89 21.11
N THR A 386 -5.90 20.29 22.10
CA THR A 386 -7.23 19.74 22.39
C THR A 386 -8.26 20.85 22.54
N ILE A 387 -9.54 20.50 22.49
CA ILE A 387 -10.65 21.46 22.60
C ILE A 387 -10.91 21.79 24.08
N GLY A 388 -11.00 23.08 24.37
CA GLY A 388 -11.24 23.64 25.68
C GLY A 388 -12.63 24.22 25.87
N ALA A 389 -12.74 25.27 26.67
CA ALA A 389 -14.00 25.95 26.98
C ALA A 389 -14.77 26.33 25.71
N GLY A 390 -16.10 26.18 25.76
CA GLY A 390 -16.98 26.41 24.61
C GLY A 390 -17.62 25.15 24.02
N VAL A 391 -17.25 23.96 24.51
CA VAL A 391 -17.87 22.66 24.20
C VAL A 391 -18.26 21.96 25.52
N PRO A 392 -19.34 21.13 25.55
CA PRO A 392 -19.78 20.44 26.77
C PRO A 392 -18.67 19.65 27.48
N SER A 393 -18.62 19.73 28.81
CA SER A 393 -17.56 19.15 29.65
C SER A 393 -17.33 17.65 29.45
N VAL A 394 -18.42 16.88 29.26
CA VAL A 394 -18.37 15.44 29.00
C VAL A 394 -17.68 15.12 27.68
N ALA A 395 -17.91 15.93 26.64
CA ALA A 395 -17.26 15.76 25.35
C ALA A 395 -15.77 16.12 25.42
N ARG A 396 -15.40 17.20 26.13
CA ARG A 396 -14.00 17.60 26.34
C ARG A 396 -13.18 16.51 27.03
N ALA A 397 -13.75 15.86 28.04
CA ALA A 397 -13.09 14.76 28.75
C ALA A 397 -12.78 13.59 27.81
N ARG A 398 -13.78 13.13 27.03
CA ARG A 398 -13.60 12.03 26.06
C ARG A 398 -12.61 12.37 24.95
N ILE A 399 -12.65 13.60 24.42
CA ILE A 399 -11.74 14.05 23.37
C ILE A 399 -10.31 14.12 23.90
N ARG A 400 -10.11 14.66 25.11
CA ARG A 400 -8.78 14.72 25.75
C ARG A 400 -8.18 13.33 25.94
N ASP A 401 -8.97 12.35 26.38
CA ASP A 401 -8.51 10.98 26.61
C ASP A 401 -8.12 10.27 25.28
N GLN A 402 -8.71 10.69 24.16
CA GLN A 402 -8.33 10.24 22.82
C GLN A 402 -7.07 10.94 22.29
N VAL A 403 -6.85 12.21 22.65
CA VAL A 403 -5.77 13.06 22.13
C VAL A 403 -4.46 12.88 22.91
N ALA A 404 -4.49 12.56 24.20
CA ALA A 404 -3.28 12.35 24.99
C ALA A 404 -3.43 11.21 25.99
N LYS A 405 -2.74 10.09 25.73
CA LYS A 405 -2.73 8.93 26.65
C LYS A 405 -1.70 9.05 27.80
N LYS A 406 -0.75 10.00 27.73
CA LYS A 406 0.19 10.41 28.81
C LYS A 406 0.94 11.68 28.38
N GLY A 407 0.79 12.79 29.10
CA GLY A 407 1.46 14.08 28.84
C GLY A 407 0.55 15.30 29.03
N GLY A 408 1.11 16.51 28.96
CA GLY A 408 0.35 17.76 28.94
C GLY A 408 -0.36 17.97 27.59
N VAL A 409 -1.42 18.79 27.59
CA VAL A 409 -2.13 19.23 26.38
C VAL A 409 -2.21 20.74 26.38
N ARG A 410 -2.18 21.35 25.20
CA ARG A 410 -2.49 22.77 25.03
C ARG A 410 -3.96 22.87 24.63
N THR A 411 -4.72 23.69 25.33
CA THR A 411 -6.19 23.68 25.22
C THR A 411 -6.64 24.92 24.46
N ILE A 412 -7.40 24.73 23.39
CA ILE A 412 -7.93 25.82 22.57
C ILE A 412 -9.38 26.13 22.97
N ASP A 413 -9.62 27.33 23.43
CA ASP A 413 -10.91 27.80 23.90
C ASP A 413 -11.68 28.57 22.80
N PHE A 414 -13.00 28.58 22.90
CA PHE A 414 -13.89 29.34 22.02
C PHE A 414 -14.54 30.50 22.75
N GLN A 415 -14.55 31.67 22.12
CA GLN A 415 -15.26 32.84 22.64
C GLN A 415 -16.10 33.51 21.57
N TRP A 416 -17.29 33.97 21.97
CA TRP A 416 -18.12 34.82 21.13
C TRP A 416 -17.70 36.28 21.34
N ARG A 417 -17.26 36.96 20.28
CA ARG A 417 -16.92 38.39 20.29
C ARG A 417 -17.51 39.09 19.08
N THR A 418 -17.74 40.39 19.19
CA THR A 418 -18.20 41.19 18.05
C THR A 418 -17.02 41.43 17.11
N LEU A 419 -17.06 40.85 15.91
CA LEU A 419 -16.02 41.00 14.89
C LEU A 419 -16.50 41.88 13.72
N PRO A 420 -15.59 42.38 12.85
CA PRO A 420 -15.94 43.09 11.62
C PRO A 420 -16.95 42.32 10.74
N THR A 421 -17.75 43.07 9.99
CA THR A 421 -18.72 42.50 9.05
C THR A 421 -17.97 41.78 7.92
N GLY A 422 -18.30 40.51 7.68
CA GLY A 422 -17.59 39.66 6.71
C GLY A 422 -16.64 38.63 7.33
N GLN A 423 -16.35 38.72 8.63
CA GLN A 423 -15.59 37.70 9.38
C GLN A 423 -16.52 36.87 10.25
N VAL A 424 -16.63 35.57 9.97
CA VAL A 424 -17.39 34.61 10.78
C VAL A 424 -16.59 34.15 11.99
N PHE A 425 -15.26 34.08 11.87
CA PHE A 425 -14.34 33.75 12.95
C PHE A 425 -13.02 34.52 12.82
N ASP A 426 -12.24 34.54 13.91
CA ASP A 426 -10.85 35.00 13.95
C ASP A 426 -10.02 34.12 14.90
N LEU A 427 -8.69 34.23 14.84
CA LEU A 427 -7.75 33.47 15.67
C LEU A 427 -6.93 34.41 16.56
N GLU A 428 -6.80 34.07 17.86
CA GLU A 428 -5.80 34.67 18.76
C GLU A 428 -4.84 33.57 19.24
N PRO A 429 -3.85 33.16 18.42
CA PRO A 429 -2.96 32.03 18.74
C PRO A 429 -2.11 32.23 19.98
N ALA A 430 -1.85 33.49 20.37
CA ALA A 430 -1.12 33.84 21.60
C ALA A 430 -1.94 33.53 22.87
N GLU A 431 -3.27 33.58 22.77
CA GLU A 431 -4.20 33.38 23.88
C GLU A 431 -4.88 32.00 23.84
N ASP A 432 -4.53 31.16 22.87
CA ASP A 432 -5.19 29.87 22.63
C ASP A 432 -6.70 29.98 22.34
N LEU A 433 -7.10 31.02 21.60
CA LEU A 433 -8.50 31.28 21.32
C LEU A 433 -8.88 31.21 19.84
N ILE A 434 -10.04 30.61 19.59
CA ILE A 434 -10.82 30.82 18.37
C ILE A 434 -11.99 31.74 18.71
N LEU A 435 -12.05 32.89 18.05
CA LEU A 435 -13.12 33.85 18.19
C LEU A 435 -14.22 33.55 17.17
N LEU A 436 -15.48 33.54 17.61
CA LEU A 436 -16.65 33.45 16.75
C LEU A 436 -17.39 34.78 16.76
N ASN A 437 -17.87 35.22 15.60
CA ASN A 437 -18.56 36.50 15.50
C ASN A 437 -19.95 36.43 16.12
N SER A 438 -20.14 37.14 17.23
CA SER A 438 -21.40 37.21 17.99
C SER A 438 -22.57 37.72 17.15
N LYS A 439 -22.33 38.55 16.11
CA LYS A 439 -23.36 39.07 15.20
C LYS A 439 -24.09 37.95 14.46
N TYR A 440 -23.41 36.84 14.19
CA TYR A 440 -23.95 35.72 13.41
C TYR A 440 -24.48 34.59 14.29
N ARG A 441 -24.25 34.66 15.61
CA ARG A 441 -24.69 33.66 16.58
C ARG A 441 -26.20 33.35 16.51
N PRO A 442 -27.13 34.33 16.43
CA PRO A 442 -28.56 34.02 16.37
C PRO A 442 -28.97 33.21 15.13
N ARG A 443 -28.31 33.48 13.99
CA ARG A 443 -28.55 32.77 12.72
C ARG A 443 -28.00 31.35 12.77
N ILE A 444 -26.78 31.18 13.27
CA ILE A 444 -26.14 29.87 13.45
C ILE A 444 -26.98 28.98 14.41
N LEU A 445 -27.63 29.59 15.39
CA LEU A 445 -28.48 28.87 16.35
C LEU A 445 -29.91 28.61 15.85
N GLY A 446 -30.32 29.15 14.70
CA GLY A 446 -31.69 29.01 14.20
C GLY A 446 -32.75 29.48 15.19
N GLY A 447 -32.47 30.52 15.98
CA GLY A 447 -33.39 31.05 17.00
C GLY A 447 -33.35 30.35 18.37
N ALA A 448 -32.53 29.31 18.57
CA ALA A 448 -32.35 28.69 19.88
C ALA A 448 -31.62 29.63 20.88
N ARG A 449 -31.88 29.46 22.19
CA ARG A 449 -31.19 30.21 23.25
C ARG A 449 -29.70 29.84 23.28
N GLY A 450 -28.82 30.83 23.17
CA GLY A 450 -27.37 30.64 23.20
C GLY A 450 -26.82 30.37 24.59
N SER A 451 -25.82 29.48 24.68
CA SER A 451 -25.00 29.24 25.88
C SER A 451 -23.52 29.23 25.49
N SER A 452 -22.57 29.35 26.42
CA SER A 452 -21.14 29.28 26.07
C SER A 452 -20.77 27.96 25.38
N ALA A 453 -21.50 26.87 25.63
CA ALA A 453 -21.29 25.55 25.05
C ALA A 453 -22.14 25.25 23.79
N ASP A 454 -22.78 26.27 23.21
CA ASP A 454 -23.60 26.13 22.02
C ASP A 454 -22.80 25.70 20.78
N VAL A 455 -23.49 25.18 19.75
CA VAL A 455 -22.91 24.75 18.46
C VAL A 455 -21.64 23.88 18.58
N PRO A 456 -21.65 22.83 19.41
CA PRO A 456 -20.43 22.06 19.73
C PRO A 456 -19.81 21.36 18.53
N VAL A 457 -20.63 20.90 17.57
CA VAL A 457 -20.16 20.28 16.33
C VAL A 457 -19.45 21.31 15.45
N VAL A 458 -20.02 22.52 15.31
CA VAL A 458 -19.42 23.61 14.51
C VAL A 458 -18.09 24.04 15.11
N LYS A 459 -18.03 24.26 16.43
CA LYS A 459 -16.78 24.58 17.14
C LYS A 459 -15.74 23.48 16.95
N THR A 460 -16.15 22.21 17.06
CA THR A 460 -15.24 21.06 16.87
C THR A 460 -14.69 20.99 15.44
N LEU A 461 -15.54 21.16 14.42
CA LEU A 461 -15.11 21.16 13.02
C LEU A 461 -14.18 22.35 12.72
N LEU A 462 -14.49 23.52 13.27
CA LEU A 462 -13.66 24.71 13.10
C LEU A 462 -12.29 24.55 13.79
N PHE A 463 -12.25 23.97 14.99
CA PHE A 463 -11.00 23.59 15.65
C PHE A 463 -10.17 22.64 14.77
N LEU A 464 -10.78 21.58 14.24
CA LEU A 464 -10.07 20.62 13.38
C LEU A 464 -9.53 21.27 12.09
N LEU A 465 -10.28 22.22 11.53
CA LEU A 465 -9.89 22.96 10.32
C LEU A 465 -8.72 23.93 10.57
N LEU A 466 -8.70 24.58 11.74
CA LEU A 466 -7.78 25.68 12.08
C LEU A 466 -6.62 25.27 13.00
N ARG A 467 -6.58 24.01 13.47
CA ARG A 467 -5.58 23.55 14.45
C ARG A 467 -4.13 23.74 14.02
N GLU A 468 -3.82 23.64 12.72
CA GLU A 468 -2.46 23.83 12.22
C GLU A 468 -2.07 25.32 12.17
N ASP A 469 -3.07 26.20 12.03
CA ASP A 469 -2.91 27.64 12.04
C ASP A 469 -2.64 28.18 13.45
N LEU A 470 -3.19 27.51 14.48
CA LEU A 470 -2.99 27.80 15.91
C LEU A 470 -1.63 27.35 16.48
N LYS A 471 -0.95 26.43 15.80
CA LYS A 471 0.41 25.99 16.18
C LYS A 471 1.50 26.97 15.76
N ARG A 472 1.17 27.97 14.93
CA ARG A 472 2.14 28.91 14.37
C ARG A 472 2.18 30.18 15.20
N SER A 473 3.37 30.59 15.61
CA SER A 473 3.60 31.84 16.34
C SER A 473 3.62 33.10 15.46
N ARG A 474 3.66 32.94 14.13
CA ARG A 474 3.66 34.05 13.15
C ARG A 474 2.77 33.72 11.95
N SER A 475 1.90 34.64 11.57
CA SER A 475 1.02 34.51 10.39
C SER A 475 1.80 34.82 9.11
N SER A 476 1.81 33.88 8.15
CA SER A 476 2.33 34.13 6.80
C SER A 476 1.24 34.77 5.91
N GLN A 477 1.63 35.49 4.84
CA GLN A 477 0.66 36.06 3.88
C GLN A 477 -0.23 34.98 3.25
N GLN A 478 0.30 33.78 3.00
CA GLN A 478 -0.46 32.64 2.49
C GLN A 478 -1.48 32.12 3.50
N GLN A 479 -1.14 32.14 4.79
CA GLN A 479 -2.06 31.74 5.86
C GLN A 479 -3.20 32.75 6.00
N VAL A 480 -2.90 34.05 5.99
CA VAL A 480 -3.92 35.10 6.03
C VAL A 480 -4.90 34.97 4.87
N ALA A 481 -4.39 34.81 3.63
CA ALA A 481 -5.23 34.63 2.45
C ALA A 481 -6.16 33.40 2.55
N ARG A 482 -5.65 32.27 3.07
CA ARG A 482 -6.46 31.07 3.30
C ARG A 482 -7.54 31.29 4.36
N LEU A 483 -7.23 31.96 5.46
CA LEU A 483 -8.21 32.26 6.51
C LEU A 483 -9.30 33.20 5.99
N ASP A 484 -8.94 34.17 5.14
CA ASP A 484 -9.88 35.06 4.47
C ASP A 484 -10.79 34.29 3.49
N ASP A 485 -10.27 33.33 2.74
CA ASP A 485 -11.08 32.45 1.87
C ASP A 485 -12.12 31.66 2.66
N ILE A 486 -11.71 31.06 3.78
CA ILE A 486 -12.62 30.31 4.65
C ILE A 486 -13.69 31.25 5.22
N ASN A 487 -13.31 32.44 5.68
CA ASN A 487 -14.26 33.45 6.17
C ASN A 487 -15.25 33.87 5.08
N ARG A 488 -14.81 34.06 3.82
CA ARG A 488 -15.70 34.37 2.69
C ARG A 488 -16.75 33.29 2.44
N VAL A 489 -16.34 32.02 2.41
CA VAL A 489 -17.25 30.89 2.18
C VAL A 489 -18.26 30.76 3.33
N LEU A 490 -17.78 30.81 4.57
CA LEU A 490 -18.65 30.72 5.74
C LEU A 490 -19.61 31.93 5.82
N PHE A 491 -19.14 33.12 5.47
CA PHE A 491 -19.96 34.33 5.46
C PHE A 491 -21.07 34.24 4.42
N ALA A 492 -20.81 33.71 3.22
CA ALA A 492 -21.85 33.50 2.21
C ALA A 492 -22.97 32.58 2.72
N LEU A 493 -22.61 31.51 3.45
CA LEU A 493 -23.56 30.57 4.03
C LEU A 493 -24.38 31.23 5.16
N VAL A 494 -23.72 31.87 6.13
CA VAL A 494 -24.43 32.49 7.27
C VAL A 494 -25.17 33.78 6.86
N GLY A 495 -24.80 34.38 5.73
CA GLY A 495 -25.55 35.44 5.08
C GLY A 495 -26.87 34.97 4.48
N SER A 496 -26.94 33.70 4.07
CA SER A 496 -28.11 33.06 3.43
C SER A 496 -29.04 32.31 4.41
N LEU A 497 -28.58 32.08 5.64
CA LEU A 497 -29.35 31.58 6.79
C LEU A 497 -30.02 32.74 7.53
#